data_AF-A0A847CX83-F1
#
_entry.id   AF-A0A847CX83-F1
#
_cell.length_a   1.000
_cell.length_b   1.000
_cell.length_c   1.000
_cell.angle_alpha   90.00
_cell.angle_beta   90.00
_cell.angle_gamma   90.00
#
_symmetry.space_group_name_H-M   'P 1'
#
loop_
_entity.id
_entity.type
_entity.pdbx_description
1 polymer ?
#
loop_
_entity_poly.entity_id
_entity_poly.type
_entity_poly.pdbx_seq_one_letter_code
_entity_poly.pdbx_strand_id
1 'polypeptide(L)'
;MKRKLVLALAVIMLLSVFTACGTKENGSADKGGDGEKVKVALLCDTAGTQVYILSMINALKDNEEKYGYKAVIAESADTAAYEDNARALIEEGVDFIIGGNWQAGDSMNMLATEFPDAASYVLIDSEIEAENVKCISFREQEGAYLIGMMGAMVTDPEDNIFGSIHVNQGAGSWKWRYGIMEGVKRIKPEAEFIFNYVGNYNDPAKAKEFAIQHYEQGAKFINAAAAGGDKGVFEAAKEREFYTSGQDVDLTTPDNPYIVSCQIKDTYATVEYLLEQYFGGDWNTDNEEWGISEGAIGAVHVTHESENPVTDRLTEEDLALLKEVANDIKEGNLDLINMPTEENYK
;
A
#
# COMPACT_ATOMS: atom_id res chain seq x y z
N MET A 1 -7.28 -32.74 81.58
CA MET A 1 -8.46 -32.30 80.78
C MET A 1 -8.12 -31.37 79.59
N LYS A 2 -6.85 -31.07 79.27
CA LYS A 2 -6.47 -30.27 78.08
C LYS A 2 -5.93 -31.08 76.88
N ARG A 3 -5.98 -32.42 76.90
CA ARG A 3 -5.48 -33.29 75.81
C ARG A 3 -6.54 -34.20 75.14
N LYS A 4 -7.79 -34.19 75.61
CA LYS A 4 -8.91 -34.94 74.98
C LYS A 4 -9.88 -34.05 74.18
N LEU A 5 -9.70 -32.72 74.20
CA LEU A 5 -10.51 -31.77 73.41
C LEU A 5 -9.92 -31.49 72.02
N VAL A 6 -8.61 -31.72 71.83
CA VAL A 6 -7.91 -31.41 70.58
C VAL A 6 -8.14 -32.48 69.50
N LEU A 7 -8.50 -33.71 69.87
CA LEU A 7 -8.77 -34.79 68.91
C LEU A 7 -10.20 -34.78 68.34
N ALA A 8 -11.14 -34.08 68.99
CA ALA A 8 -12.55 -34.02 68.55
C ALA A 8 -12.81 -32.92 67.49
N LEU A 9 -11.92 -31.93 67.37
CA LEU A 9 -12.03 -30.85 66.38
C LEU A 9 -11.34 -31.16 65.04
N ALA A 10 -10.45 -32.15 64.98
CA ALA A 10 -9.71 -32.49 63.77
C ALA A 10 -10.42 -33.49 62.83
N VAL A 11 -11.49 -34.16 63.30
CA VAL A 11 -12.24 -35.16 62.50
C VAL A 11 -13.48 -34.58 61.81
N ILE A 12 -13.95 -33.40 62.23
CA ILE A 12 -15.14 -32.75 61.64
C ILE A 12 -14.79 -31.92 60.39
N MET A 13 -13.51 -31.61 60.15
CA MET A 13 -13.07 -30.72 59.06
C MET A 13 -12.73 -31.46 57.75
N LEU A 14 -12.99 -32.77 57.65
CA LEU A 14 -12.54 -33.60 56.51
C LEU A 14 -13.64 -34.42 55.81
N LEU A 15 -14.94 -34.28 56.15
CA LEU A 15 -15.97 -35.23 55.69
C LEU A 15 -17.34 -34.63 55.28
N SER A 16 -17.39 -33.40 54.79
CA SER A 16 -18.63 -32.85 54.19
C SER A 16 -18.26 -31.68 53.27
N VAL A 17 -18.45 -31.70 51.95
CA VAL A 17 -19.44 -32.37 51.11
C VAL A 17 -18.89 -32.41 49.68
N PHE A 18 -18.77 -33.60 49.10
CA PHE A 18 -18.88 -33.76 47.65
C PHE A 18 -20.37 -33.81 47.27
N THR A 19 -20.68 -33.34 46.06
CA THR A 19 -21.94 -33.43 45.30
C THR A 19 -23.07 -32.44 45.62
N ALA A 20 -23.06 -31.33 44.88
CA ALA A 20 -24.26 -30.82 44.21
C ALA A 20 -23.89 -30.45 42.77
N CYS A 21 -24.27 -31.32 41.82
CA CYS A 21 -24.33 -30.98 40.41
C CYS A 21 -25.38 -29.86 40.24
N GLY A 22 -24.97 -28.76 39.63
CA GLY A 22 -25.85 -27.67 39.23
C GLY A 22 -25.11 -26.84 38.18
N THR A 23 -25.54 -26.97 36.93
CA THR A 23 -25.08 -26.26 35.73
C THR A 23 -24.76 -24.80 36.05
N LYS A 24 -23.48 -24.43 35.99
CA LYS A 24 -23.03 -23.03 36.04
C LYS A 24 -22.94 -22.51 34.61
N GLU A 25 -23.92 -21.70 34.24
CA GLU A 25 -23.73 -20.64 33.25
C GLU A 25 -22.56 -19.76 33.70
N ASN A 26 -21.61 -19.54 32.78
CA ASN A 26 -20.53 -18.58 32.94
C ASN A 26 -21.12 -17.18 32.92
N GLY A 27 -21.46 -16.66 34.10
CA GLY A 27 -21.61 -15.23 34.33
C GLY A 27 -20.22 -14.59 34.33
N SER A 28 -19.87 -13.92 33.25
CA SER A 28 -18.76 -12.97 33.20
C SER A 28 -18.93 -11.96 34.33
N ALA A 29 -18.03 -12.01 35.30
CA ALA A 29 -17.78 -10.90 36.19
C ALA A 29 -16.99 -9.86 35.39
N ASP A 30 -17.71 -8.84 34.93
CA ASP A 30 -17.19 -7.58 34.47
C ASP A 30 -16.16 -7.05 35.48
N LYS A 31 -14.90 -7.02 35.03
CA LYS A 31 -13.83 -6.23 35.64
C LYS A 31 -13.38 -5.23 34.59
N GLY A 32 -14.10 -4.12 34.51
CA GLY A 32 -13.59 -2.86 33.98
C GLY A 32 -12.32 -2.46 34.73
N GLY A 33 -11.18 -2.81 34.16
CA GLY A 33 -9.92 -2.11 34.33
C GLY A 33 -9.60 -1.48 32.98
N ASP A 34 -9.76 -0.17 32.88
CA ASP A 34 -9.31 0.62 31.73
C ASP A 34 -7.77 0.65 31.80
N GLY A 35 -7.14 -0.43 31.31
CA GLY A 35 -5.72 -0.41 31.01
C GLY A 35 -5.49 0.59 29.87
N GLU A 36 -4.40 1.35 29.92
CA GLU A 36 -4.07 2.26 28.83
C GLU A 36 -3.99 1.46 27.53
N LYS A 37 -4.82 1.81 26.55
CA LYS A 37 -4.84 1.14 25.25
C LYS A 37 -3.48 1.33 24.58
N VAL A 38 -3.01 0.27 23.91
CA VAL A 38 -1.89 0.36 22.96
C VAL A 38 -2.17 1.49 21.99
N LYS A 39 -1.18 2.31 21.66
CA LYS A 39 -1.28 3.39 20.68
C LYS A 39 -0.54 2.99 19.43
N VAL A 40 -1.22 3.12 18.29
CA VAL A 40 -0.64 2.85 16.98
C VAL A 40 -0.72 4.12 16.14
N ALA A 41 0.42 4.57 15.62
CA ALA A 41 0.51 5.80 14.86
C ALA A 41 0.85 5.59 13.39
N LEU A 42 0.29 6.45 12.54
CA LEU A 42 0.74 6.68 11.17
C LEU A 42 1.39 8.07 11.08
N LEU A 43 2.68 8.11 10.76
CA LEU A 43 3.44 9.31 10.42
C LEU A 43 3.46 9.45 8.89
N CYS A 44 2.79 10.46 8.34
CA CYS A 44 2.57 10.55 6.89
C CYS A 44 2.47 11.99 6.38
N ASP A 45 2.38 12.16 5.05
CA ASP A 45 2.02 13.44 4.43
C ASP A 45 0.60 13.85 4.83
N THR A 46 0.23 15.11 4.55
CA THR A 46 -1.13 15.60 4.74
C THR A 46 -2.17 14.72 4.05
N ALA A 47 -3.16 14.27 4.82
CA ALA A 47 -4.18 13.34 4.38
C ALA A 47 -4.96 13.89 3.17
N GLY A 48 -5.21 13.03 2.19
CA GLY A 48 -5.97 13.39 0.98
C GLY A 48 -5.14 14.02 -0.15
N THR A 49 -3.84 14.22 0.05
CA THR A 49 -2.92 14.59 -1.04
C THR A 49 -2.68 13.41 -1.99
N GLN A 50 -2.52 12.21 -1.42
CA GLN A 50 -2.27 10.96 -2.13
C GLN A 50 -3.26 9.90 -1.63
N VAL A 51 -3.81 9.12 -2.56
CA VAL A 51 -4.90 8.18 -2.22
C VAL A 51 -4.39 7.00 -1.40
N TYR A 52 -3.15 6.54 -1.59
CA TYR A 52 -2.59 5.46 -0.77
C TYR A 52 -2.42 5.86 0.71
N ILE A 53 -2.15 7.13 1.03
CA ILE A 53 -2.17 7.62 2.42
C ILE A 53 -3.56 7.48 3.04
N LEU A 54 -4.61 7.80 2.28
CA LEU A 54 -5.99 7.61 2.75
C LEU A 54 -6.30 6.13 3.01
N SER A 55 -5.82 5.23 2.15
CA SER A 55 -5.97 3.78 2.34
C SER A 55 -5.35 3.31 3.67
N MET A 56 -4.14 3.78 4.02
CA MET A 56 -3.52 3.46 5.31
C MET A 56 -4.26 4.06 6.50
N ILE A 57 -4.73 5.31 6.40
CA ILE A 57 -5.53 5.94 7.46
C ILE A 57 -6.83 5.15 7.70
N ASN A 58 -7.48 4.70 6.63
CA ASN A 58 -8.70 3.91 6.73
C ASN A 58 -8.41 2.55 7.37
N ALA A 59 -7.38 1.82 6.92
CA ALA A 59 -6.99 0.54 7.51
C ALA A 59 -6.72 0.66 9.02
N LEU A 60 -6.00 1.72 9.42
CA LEU A 60 -5.68 1.99 10.82
C LEU A 60 -6.93 2.37 11.64
N LYS A 61 -7.95 2.99 11.05
CA LYS A 61 -9.20 3.29 11.78
C LYS A 61 -10.12 2.09 11.86
N ASP A 62 -10.28 1.37 10.75
CA ASP A 62 -11.20 0.24 10.62
C ASP A 62 -10.80 -0.93 11.53
N ASN A 63 -9.50 -1.06 11.83
CA ASN A 63 -8.96 -2.12 12.68
C ASN A 63 -8.82 -1.73 14.17
N GLU A 64 -9.15 -0.49 14.56
CA GLU A 64 -8.98 0.00 15.95
C GLU A 64 -9.80 -0.83 16.96
N GLU A 65 -11.08 -1.09 16.66
CA GLU A 65 -11.94 -1.89 17.55
C GLU A 65 -11.53 -3.36 17.59
N LYS A 66 -11.10 -3.90 16.44
CA LYS A 66 -10.73 -5.32 16.28
C LYS A 66 -9.54 -5.69 17.17
N TYR A 67 -8.52 -4.83 17.22
CA TYR A 67 -7.28 -5.08 17.98
C TYR A 67 -7.22 -4.31 19.32
N GLY A 68 -8.14 -3.39 19.57
CA GLY A 68 -8.26 -2.71 20.86
C GLY A 68 -7.19 -1.65 21.13
N TYR A 69 -6.59 -1.06 20.09
CA TYR A 69 -5.65 0.06 20.21
C TYR A 69 -6.36 1.42 20.12
N LYS A 70 -5.58 2.50 20.14
CA LYS A 70 -5.99 3.88 19.79
C LYS A 70 -5.17 4.34 18.59
N ALA A 71 -5.84 4.69 17.48
CA ALA A 71 -5.16 5.22 16.30
C ALA A 71 -4.67 6.66 16.53
N VAL A 72 -3.46 6.97 16.07
CA VAL A 72 -2.89 8.33 16.06
C VAL A 72 -2.45 8.65 14.63
N ILE A 73 -2.89 9.77 14.07
CA ILE A 73 -2.45 10.23 12.75
C ILE A 73 -1.60 11.48 12.93
N ALA A 74 -0.35 11.41 12.48
CA ALA A 74 0.61 12.51 12.53
C ALA A 74 0.94 12.98 11.11
N GLU A 75 0.22 14.01 10.67
CA GLU A 75 0.37 14.59 9.34
C GLU A 75 1.53 15.61 9.31
N SER A 76 2.44 15.45 8.35
CA SER A 76 3.66 16.23 8.21
C SER A 76 3.69 16.94 6.86
N ALA A 77 3.91 18.25 6.87
CA ALA A 77 3.89 19.08 5.65
C ALA A 77 5.28 19.24 5.01
N ASP A 78 6.34 19.03 5.78
CA ASP A 78 7.74 19.15 5.36
C ASP A 78 8.64 18.29 6.26
N THR A 79 9.93 18.21 5.92
CA THR A 79 10.93 17.40 6.65
C THR A 79 11.05 17.78 8.12
N ALA A 80 10.94 19.07 8.47
CA ALA A 80 11.03 19.51 9.86
C ALA A 80 9.80 19.03 10.66
N ALA A 81 8.61 19.13 10.05
CA ALA A 81 7.38 18.59 10.63
C ALA A 81 7.46 17.07 10.82
N TYR A 82 8.08 16.32 9.90
CA TYR A 82 8.31 14.88 10.07
C TYR A 82 9.16 14.56 11.29
N GLU A 83 10.22 15.34 11.55
CA GLU A 83 11.08 15.13 12.72
C GLU A 83 10.36 15.48 14.02
N ASP A 84 9.71 16.65 14.06
CA ASP A 84 8.98 17.14 15.24
C ASP A 84 7.83 16.19 15.62
N ASN A 85 7.04 15.77 14.62
CA ASN A 85 5.95 14.83 14.83
C ASN A 85 6.46 13.45 15.29
N ALA A 86 7.53 12.95 14.69
CA ALA A 86 8.14 11.68 15.10
C ALA A 86 8.54 11.70 16.59
N ARG A 87 9.21 12.76 17.05
CA ARG A 87 9.58 12.92 18.46
C ARG A 87 8.36 13.04 19.36
N ALA A 88 7.33 13.77 18.93
CA ALA A 88 6.08 13.90 19.68
C ALA A 88 5.36 12.56 19.88
N LEU A 89 5.41 11.65 18.91
CA LEU A 89 4.85 10.29 19.05
C LEU A 89 5.56 9.48 20.15
N ILE A 90 6.88 9.64 20.30
CA ILE A 90 7.63 9.04 21.41
C ILE A 90 7.21 9.65 22.75
N GLU A 91 7.08 10.97 22.82
CA GLU A 91 6.63 11.67 24.03
C GLU A 91 5.20 11.30 24.44
N GLU A 92 4.29 11.04 23.48
CA GLU A 92 2.94 10.53 23.74
C GLU A 92 2.91 9.07 24.20
N GLY A 93 4.04 8.35 24.09
CA GLY A 93 4.15 6.94 24.43
C GLY A 93 3.40 6.06 23.44
N VAL A 94 3.62 6.28 22.14
CA VAL A 94 3.11 5.41 21.07
C VAL A 94 3.92 4.12 21.02
N ASP A 95 3.24 2.98 20.91
CA ASP A 95 3.87 1.65 20.95
C ASP A 95 4.29 1.12 19.56
N PHE A 96 3.54 1.48 18.51
CA PHE A 96 3.78 1.06 17.13
C PHE A 96 3.70 2.26 16.19
N ILE A 97 4.79 2.60 15.51
CA ILE A 97 4.88 3.78 14.63
C ILE A 97 5.13 3.33 13.19
N ILE A 98 4.18 3.65 12.32
CA ILE A 98 4.24 3.38 10.88
C ILE A 98 4.59 4.68 10.16
N GLY A 99 5.77 4.76 9.57
CA GLY A 99 6.09 5.74 8.54
C GLY A 99 5.39 5.37 7.24
N GLY A 100 4.41 6.17 6.82
CA GLY A 100 3.51 5.85 5.72
C GLY A 100 4.06 6.09 4.32
N ASN A 101 5.25 6.66 4.19
CA ASN A 101 5.85 6.98 2.89
C ASN A 101 7.37 7.15 2.99
N TRP A 102 8.04 7.26 1.85
CA TRP A 102 9.49 7.41 1.79
C TRP A 102 10.01 8.66 2.52
N GLN A 103 9.23 9.76 2.58
CA GLN A 103 9.64 10.99 3.28
C GLN A 103 9.79 10.80 4.80
N ALA A 104 9.13 9.79 5.38
CA ALA A 104 9.30 9.43 6.78
C ALA A 104 10.65 8.75 7.07
N GLY A 105 11.41 8.29 6.06
CA GLY A 105 12.59 7.44 6.23
C GLY A 105 13.67 8.01 7.17
N ASP A 106 14.02 9.29 7.02
CA ASP A 106 15.01 9.94 7.89
C ASP A 106 14.54 10.02 9.35
N SER A 107 13.27 10.37 9.56
CA SER A 107 12.66 10.36 10.89
C SER A 107 12.62 8.96 11.49
N MET A 108 12.33 7.93 10.69
CA MET A 108 12.32 6.54 11.17
C MET A 108 13.73 6.08 11.56
N ASN A 109 14.75 6.40 10.77
CA ASN A 109 16.16 6.14 11.13
C ASN A 109 16.54 6.83 12.45
N MET A 110 16.16 8.09 12.61
CA MET A 110 16.40 8.86 13.82
C MET A 110 15.70 8.21 15.03
N LEU A 111 14.41 7.90 14.93
CA LEU A 111 13.67 7.24 16.00
C LEU A 111 14.31 5.90 16.40
N ALA A 112 14.64 5.09 15.40
CA ALA A 112 15.26 3.79 15.58
C ALA A 112 16.64 3.86 16.26
N THR A 113 17.40 4.93 16.02
CA THR A 113 18.73 5.14 16.59
C THR A 113 18.68 5.76 17.98
N GLU A 114 17.86 6.79 18.18
CA GLU A 114 17.81 7.56 19.43
C GLU A 114 16.90 6.92 20.48
N PHE A 115 15.85 6.20 20.05
CA PHE A 115 14.82 5.62 20.92
C PHE A 115 14.53 4.14 20.61
N PRO A 116 15.55 3.27 20.46
CA PRO A 116 15.39 1.91 19.92
C PRO A 116 14.37 1.02 20.66
N ASP A 117 14.13 1.27 21.95
CA ASP A 117 13.22 0.49 22.80
C ASP A 117 11.88 1.20 23.09
N ALA A 118 11.63 2.37 22.50
CA ALA A 118 10.44 3.17 22.82
C ALA A 118 9.19 2.75 22.06
N ALA A 119 9.34 2.24 20.84
CA ALA A 119 8.26 1.74 20.00
C ALA A 119 8.78 0.68 19.02
N SER A 120 7.87 -0.07 18.41
CA SER A 120 8.16 -0.82 17.20
C SER A 120 8.02 0.08 15.98
N TYR A 121 8.97 0.00 15.06
CA TYR A 121 9.11 0.93 13.95
C TYR A 121 8.89 0.25 12.61
N VAL A 122 8.13 0.90 11.74
CA VAL A 122 7.85 0.44 10.37
C VAL A 122 8.03 1.58 9.39
N LEU A 123 8.52 1.27 8.19
CA LEU A 123 8.51 2.16 7.04
C LEU A 123 7.82 1.44 5.87
N ILE A 124 6.80 2.06 5.30
CA ILE A 124 6.16 1.61 4.06
C ILE A 124 6.68 2.45 2.89
N ASP A 125 6.80 1.83 1.72
CA ASP A 125 7.14 2.47 0.43
C ASP A 125 8.63 2.79 0.24
N SER A 126 9.50 2.43 1.18
CA SER A 126 10.95 2.61 1.07
C SER A 126 11.71 1.69 2.02
N GLU A 127 13.02 1.58 1.80
CA GLU A 127 13.96 0.92 2.70
C GLU A 127 14.91 1.93 3.34
N ILE A 128 15.42 1.60 4.52
CA ILE A 128 16.43 2.36 5.26
C ILE A 128 17.47 1.42 5.87
N GLU A 129 18.57 1.96 6.38
CA GLU A 129 19.69 1.18 6.92
C GLU A 129 19.42 0.62 8.34
N ALA A 130 18.48 1.19 9.09
CA ALA A 130 18.21 0.78 10.46
C ALA A 130 17.58 -0.63 10.55
N GLU A 131 18.27 -1.57 11.18
CA GLU A 131 17.85 -2.99 11.28
C GLU A 131 16.65 -3.23 12.22
N ASN A 132 16.35 -2.29 13.13
CA ASN A 132 15.19 -2.34 14.03
C ASN A 132 13.96 -1.62 13.46
N VAL A 133 13.96 -1.33 12.17
CA VAL A 133 12.79 -0.84 11.43
C VAL A 133 12.40 -1.87 10.39
N LYS A 134 11.16 -2.35 10.45
CA LYS A 134 10.62 -3.18 9.37
C LYS A 134 10.32 -2.31 8.16
N CYS A 135 10.95 -2.56 7.02
CA CYS A 135 10.59 -1.90 5.77
C CYS A 135 9.69 -2.82 4.93
N ILE A 136 8.61 -2.26 4.38
CA ILE A 136 7.83 -2.88 3.29
C ILE A 136 7.98 -2.01 2.05
N SER A 137 8.80 -2.47 1.10
CA SER A 137 8.97 -1.86 -0.22
C SER A 137 8.13 -2.61 -1.27
N PHE A 138 8.00 -2.04 -2.48
CA PHE A 138 7.14 -2.61 -3.51
C PHE A 138 7.89 -2.87 -4.83
N ARG A 139 7.38 -3.85 -5.61
CA ARG A 139 7.80 -4.15 -6.99
C ARG A 139 6.84 -3.52 -8.00
N GLU A 140 6.81 -2.19 -8.05
CA GLU A 140 5.83 -1.47 -8.87
C GLU A 140 5.98 -1.73 -10.37
N GLN A 141 7.18 -2.11 -10.81
CA GLN A 141 7.44 -2.50 -12.19
C GLN A 141 6.60 -3.70 -12.65
N GLU A 142 6.17 -4.59 -11.74
CA GLU A 142 5.33 -5.74 -12.08
C GLU A 142 3.92 -5.31 -12.51
N GLY A 143 3.29 -4.44 -11.73
CA GLY A 143 1.98 -3.87 -12.07
C GLY A 143 2.08 -2.96 -13.30
N ALA A 144 3.13 -2.15 -13.38
CA ALA A 144 3.36 -1.24 -14.50
C ALA A 144 3.56 -2.00 -15.82
N TYR A 145 4.16 -3.19 -15.79
CA TYR A 145 4.26 -4.07 -16.96
C TYR A 145 2.89 -4.49 -17.48
N LEU A 146 1.97 -4.89 -16.61
CA LEU A 146 0.59 -5.23 -17.00
C LEU A 146 -0.15 -4.01 -17.57
N ILE A 147 0.03 -2.83 -16.97
CA ILE A 147 -0.55 -1.58 -17.47
C ILE A 147 0.01 -1.22 -18.85
N GLY A 148 1.32 -1.40 -19.06
CA GLY A 148 1.96 -1.17 -20.35
C GLY A 148 1.40 -2.08 -21.44
N MET A 149 1.24 -3.38 -21.16
CA MET A 149 0.62 -4.32 -22.09
C MET A 149 -0.82 -3.90 -22.44
N MET A 150 -1.62 -3.56 -21.43
CA MET A 150 -3.00 -3.07 -21.65
C MET A 150 -3.02 -1.80 -22.51
N GLY A 151 -2.14 -0.83 -22.23
CA GLY A 151 -2.01 0.39 -23.02
C GLY A 151 -1.69 0.11 -24.50
N ALA A 152 -0.85 -0.87 -24.77
CA ALA A 152 -0.55 -1.29 -26.14
C ALA A 152 -1.73 -2.04 -26.82
N MET A 153 -2.48 -2.85 -26.06
CA MET A 153 -3.64 -3.60 -26.56
C MET A 153 -4.84 -2.70 -26.90
N VAL A 154 -5.06 -1.62 -26.14
CA VAL A 154 -6.20 -0.72 -26.37
C VAL A 154 -6.00 0.28 -27.51
N THR A 155 -4.78 0.41 -28.02
CA THR A 155 -4.41 1.34 -29.10
C THR A 155 -4.33 0.64 -30.45
N ASP A 156 -4.49 1.39 -31.55
CA ASP A 156 -4.51 0.79 -32.88
C ASP A 156 -3.09 0.32 -33.28
N PRO A 157 -2.91 -0.72 -34.12
CA PRO A 157 -1.59 -1.27 -34.42
C PRO A 157 -0.54 -0.27 -34.93
N GLU A 158 -0.96 0.79 -35.60
CA GLU A 158 -0.11 1.88 -36.09
C GLU A 158 0.31 2.89 -35.01
N ASP A 159 -0.39 2.93 -33.88
CA ASP A 159 -0.07 3.82 -32.76
C ASP A 159 1.19 3.31 -32.04
N ASN A 160 2.31 3.96 -32.31
CA ASN A 160 3.61 3.57 -31.73
C ASN A 160 4.13 4.59 -30.71
N ILE A 161 3.40 5.66 -30.40
CA ILE A 161 3.81 6.67 -29.42
C ILE A 161 3.00 6.46 -28.15
N PHE A 162 3.68 6.36 -27.02
CA PHE A 162 3.10 6.13 -25.70
C PHE A 162 3.56 7.22 -24.73
N GLY A 163 2.64 7.76 -23.94
CA GLY A 163 2.94 8.79 -22.95
C GLY A 163 2.97 8.24 -21.53
N SER A 164 3.76 8.85 -20.65
CA SER A 164 3.63 8.65 -19.21
C SER A 164 3.99 9.92 -18.44
N ILE A 165 3.10 10.32 -17.55
CA ILE A 165 3.24 11.56 -16.77
C ILE A 165 3.48 11.17 -15.32
N HIS A 166 4.65 11.57 -14.79
CA HIS A 166 5.06 11.22 -13.44
C HIS A 166 5.15 12.45 -12.54
N VAL A 167 5.24 12.23 -11.22
CA VAL A 167 5.56 13.31 -10.28
C VAL A 167 6.99 13.82 -10.51
N ASN A 168 8.00 12.97 -10.34
CA ASN A 168 9.42 13.33 -10.40
C ASN A 168 10.22 12.37 -11.28
N GLN A 169 11.31 12.84 -11.88
CA GLN A 169 12.30 11.98 -12.52
C GLN A 169 13.26 11.43 -11.47
N GLY A 170 13.63 10.15 -11.59
CA GLY A 170 14.66 9.54 -10.76
C GLY A 170 14.39 8.06 -10.50
N ALA A 171 15.15 7.48 -9.55
CA ALA A 171 15.06 6.07 -9.19
C ALA A 171 13.63 5.67 -8.75
N GLY A 172 12.94 6.51 -7.99
CA GLY A 172 11.58 6.24 -7.54
C GLY A 172 10.56 6.09 -8.69
N SER A 173 10.67 6.87 -9.76
CA SER A 173 9.81 6.70 -10.96
C SER A 173 10.37 5.70 -11.96
N TRP A 174 11.59 5.20 -11.78
CA TRP A 174 12.22 4.29 -12.73
C TRP A 174 11.55 2.92 -12.76
N LYS A 175 11.21 2.32 -11.61
CA LYS A 175 10.46 1.05 -11.54
C LYS A 175 9.19 1.10 -12.41
N TRP A 176 8.41 2.15 -12.23
CA TRP A 176 7.19 2.41 -12.99
C TRP A 176 7.42 2.58 -14.49
N ARG A 177 8.39 3.44 -14.89
CA ARG A 177 8.69 3.69 -16.30
C ARG A 177 9.23 2.44 -16.98
N TYR A 178 10.11 1.70 -16.33
CA TYR A 178 10.65 0.44 -16.83
C TYR A 178 9.52 -0.55 -17.10
N GLY A 179 8.64 -0.79 -16.13
CA GLY A 179 7.50 -1.68 -16.28
C GLY A 179 6.60 -1.27 -17.46
N ILE A 180 6.15 -0.01 -17.51
CA ILE A 180 5.34 0.50 -18.64
C ILE A 180 6.02 0.25 -19.99
N MET A 181 7.31 0.59 -20.11
CA MET A 181 8.02 0.45 -21.37
C MET A 181 8.15 -1.00 -21.80
N GLU A 182 8.55 -1.90 -20.90
CA GLU A 182 8.70 -3.32 -21.21
C GLU A 182 7.34 -3.97 -21.53
N GLY A 183 6.30 -3.60 -20.80
CA GLY A 183 4.94 -4.06 -21.04
C GLY A 183 4.41 -3.63 -22.41
N VAL A 184 4.61 -2.37 -22.79
CA VAL A 184 4.25 -1.88 -24.13
C VAL A 184 5.08 -2.58 -25.20
N LYS A 185 6.41 -2.66 -25.03
CA LYS A 185 7.33 -3.28 -25.99
C LYS A 185 7.07 -4.76 -26.21
N ARG A 186 6.48 -5.46 -25.22
CA ARG A 186 6.03 -6.85 -25.37
C ARG A 186 5.00 -7.02 -26.49
N ILE A 187 4.14 -6.02 -26.70
CA ILE A 187 3.08 -6.04 -27.71
C ILE A 187 3.47 -5.24 -28.96
N LYS A 188 4.14 -4.09 -28.77
CA LYS A 188 4.63 -3.20 -29.83
C LYS A 188 6.14 -2.96 -29.68
N PRO A 189 7.00 -3.83 -30.26
CA PRO A 189 8.45 -3.76 -30.07
C PRO A 189 9.10 -2.44 -30.50
N GLU A 190 8.50 -1.73 -31.46
CA GLU A 190 9.00 -0.46 -32.01
C GLU A 190 8.39 0.77 -31.33
N ALA A 191 7.78 0.60 -30.14
CA ALA A 191 7.16 1.70 -29.42
C ALA A 191 8.16 2.77 -28.98
N GLU A 192 7.75 4.03 -29.14
CA GLU A 192 8.42 5.23 -28.68
C GLU A 192 7.68 5.81 -27.46
N PHE A 193 8.44 6.43 -26.54
CA PHE A 193 7.90 6.90 -25.27
C PHE A 193 8.16 8.38 -25.05
N ILE A 194 7.15 9.07 -24.53
CA ILE A 194 7.22 10.46 -24.08
C ILE A 194 7.00 10.49 -22.57
N PHE A 195 7.90 11.15 -21.85
CA PHE A 195 7.80 11.32 -20.41
C PHE A 195 7.78 12.81 -20.05
N ASN A 196 6.83 13.18 -19.18
CA ASN A 196 6.83 14.50 -18.54
C ASN A 196 6.69 14.35 -17.02
N TYR A 197 7.21 15.34 -16.29
CA TYR A 197 7.28 15.34 -14.83
C TYR A 197 6.62 16.60 -14.26
N VAL A 198 5.61 16.41 -13.41
CA VAL A 198 4.82 17.51 -12.82
C VAL A 198 5.66 18.33 -11.84
N GLY A 199 6.53 17.67 -11.06
CA GLY A 199 7.42 18.28 -10.06
C GLY A 199 6.77 18.52 -8.70
N ASN A 200 5.51 18.11 -8.51
CA ASN A 200 4.81 18.10 -7.22
C ASN A 200 3.66 17.07 -7.25
N TYR A 201 3.18 16.65 -6.09
CA TYR A 201 2.21 15.55 -5.94
C TYR A 201 0.74 15.97 -6.18
N ASN A 202 0.44 17.25 -6.41
CA ASN A 202 -0.94 17.74 -6.48
C ASN A 202 -1.10 18.95 -7.41
N ASP A 203 -0.85 18.74 -8.72
CA ASP A 203 -1.07 19.76 -9.76
C ASP A 203 -1.77 19.16 -10.99
N PRO A 204 -3.12 18.98 -10.92
CA PRO A 204 -3.92 18.48 -12.03
C PRO A 204 -3.84 19.36 -13.28
N ALA A 205 -3.71 20.68 -13.12
CA ALA A 205 -3.69 21.61 -14.26
C ALA A 205 -2.45 21.37 -15.13
N LYS A 206 -1.28 21.24 -14.51
CA LYS A 206 -0.03 20.95 -15.21
C LYS A 206 -0.01 19.54 -15.80
N ALA A 207 -0.53 18.55 -15.08
CA ALA A 207 -0.66 17.18 -15.60
C ALA A 207 -1.58 17.13 -16.84
N LYS A 208 -2.69 17.88 -16.82
CA LYS A 208 -3.59 18.03 -17.97
C LYS A 208 -2.88 18.64 -19.18
N GLU A 209 -2.10 19.69 -18.98
CA GLU A 209 -1.32 20.32 -20.05
C GLU A 209 -0.35 19.32 -20.70
N PHE A 210 0.41 18.56 -19.91
CA PHE A 210 1.30 17.53 -20.43
C PHE A 210 0.56 16.40 -21.16
N ALA A 211 -0.60 15.98 -20.66
CA ALA A 211 -1.41 14.96 -21.33
C ALA A 211 -1.89 15.42 -22.71
N ILE A 212 -2.34 16.67 -22.81
CA ILE A 212 -2.70 17.28 -24.10
C ILE A 212 -1.48 17.33 -25.03
N GLN A 213 -0.31 17.73 -24.53
CA GLN A 213 0.92 17.76 -25.32
C GLN A 213 1.36 16.37 -25.82
N HIS A 214 1.24 15.33 -24.99
CA HIS A 214 1.51 13.94 -25.40
C HIS A 214 0.54 13.48 -26.49
N TYR A 215 -0.75 13.78 -26.31
CA TYR A 215 -1.78 13.46 -27.30
C TYR A 215 -1.52 14.16 -28.65
N GLU A 216 -1.14 15.44 -28.62
CA GLU A 216 -0.78 16.23 -29.82
C GLU A 216 0.47 15.69 -30.52
N GLN A 217 1.38 15.06 -29.77
CA GLN A 217 2.55 14.35 -30.32
C GLN A 217 2.22 12.95 -30.85
N GLY A 218 0.97 12.49 -30.70
CA GLY A 218 0.50 11.22 -31.25
C GLY A 218 0.28 10.10 -30.23
N ALA A 219 0.50 10.36 -28.93
CA ALA A 219 0.24 9.34 -27.92
C ALA A 219 -1.26 9.01 -27.80
N LYS A 220 -1.62 7.73 -27.97
CA LYS A 220 -3.01 7.25 -27.81
C LYS A 220 -3.27 6.50 -26.52
N PHE A 221 -2.21 6.15 -25.80
CA PHE A 221 -2.25 5.76 -24.41
C PHE A 221 -1.29 6.64 -23.60
N ILE A 222 -1.77 7.21 -22.50
CA ILE A 222 -0.98 8.03 -21.58
C ILE A 222 -1.17 7.50 -20.17
N ASN A 223 -0.14 6.88 -19.59
CA ASN A 223 -0.15 6.44 -18.20
C ASN A 223 -0.12 7.66 -17.25
N ALA A 224 -1.06 7.74 -16.31
CA ALA A 224 -1.09 8.77 -15.28
C ALA A 224 -0.42 8.22 -14.02
N ALA A 225 0.76 8.74 -13.66
CA ALA A 225 1.52 8.36 -12.46
C ALA A 225 1.98 9.62 -11.69
N ALA A 226 1.10 10.61 -11.64
CA ALA A 226 1.30 11.95 -11.11
C ALA A 226 0.55 12.19 -9.78
N ALA A 227 0.18 11.12 -9.07
CA ALA A 227 -0.53 11.18 -7.79
C ALA A 227 -1.82 12.03 -7.89
N GLY A 228 -1.97 13.08 -7.07
CA GLY A 228 -3.12 13.98 -7.16
C GLY A 228 -3.29 14.63 -8.54
N GLY A 229 -2.21 14.75 -9.32
CA GLY A 229 -2.22 15.23 -10.69
C GLY A 229 -2.97 14.34 -11.69
N ASP A 230 -3.18 13.05 -11.40
CA ASP A 230 -3.82 12.09 -12.32
C ASP A 230 -5.22 12.54 -12.77
N LYS A 231 -5.94 13.27 -11.90
CA LYS A 231 -7.25 13.86 -12.23
C LYS A 231 -7.21 14.72 -13.49
N GLY A 232 -6.10 15.43 -13.72
CA GLY A 232 -5.90 16.24 -14.92
C GLY A 232 -5.69 15.40 -16.18
N VAL A 233 -4.98 14.28 -16.06
CA VAL A 233 -4.81 13.32 -17.17
C VAL A 233 -6.14 12.67 -17.51
N PHE A 234 -6.93 12.28 -16.50
CA PHE A 234 -8.27 11.72 -16.71
C PHE A 234 -9.22 12.70 -17.40
N GLU A 235 -9.17 13.98 -17.00
CA GLU A 235 -9.94 15.04 -17.65
C GLU A 235 -9.51 15.21 -19.12
N ALA A 236 -8.20 15.26 -19.40
CA ALA A 236 -7.69 15.31 -20.77
C ALA A 236 -8.11 14.09 -21.60
N ALA A 237 -8.05 12.88 -21.02
CA ALA A 237 -8.46 11.64 -21.65
C ALA A 237 -9.92 11.70 -22.11
N LYS A 238 -10.79 12.20 -21.24
CA LYS A 238 -12.21 12.40 -21.55
C LYS A 238 -12.45 13.48 -22.62
N GLU A 239 -11.65 14.55 -22.64
CA GLU A 239 -11.78 15.64 -23.62
C GLU A 239 -11.19 15.34 -25.01
N ARG A 240 -10.19 14.46 -25.06
CA ARG A 240 -9.39 14.16 -26.27
C ARG A 240 -9.53 12.72 -26.75
N GLU A 241 -10.26 11.90 -26.00
CA GLU A 241 -10.61 10.52 -26.33
C GLU A 241 -9.38 9.62 -26.53
N PHE A 242 -8.39 9.75 -25.64
CA PHE A 242 -7.23 8.85 -25.57
C PHE A 242 -7.34 7.96 -24.33
N TYR A 243 -6.68 6.80 -24.33
CA TYR A 243 -6.72 5.86 -23.22
C TYR A 243 -5.70 6.19 -22.12
N THR A 244 -6.04 5.91 -20.87
CA THR A 244 -5.18 6.19 -19.72
C THR A 244 -5.35 5.15 -18.62
N SER A 245 -4.51 5.23 -17.60
CA SER A 245 -4.54 4.38 -16.42
C SER A 245 -4.33 5.20 -15.16
N GLY A 246 -4.92 4.76 -14.05
CA GLY A 246 -4.70 5.32 -12.71
C GLY A 246 -3.71 4.52 -11.88
N GLN A 247 -3.42 4.98 -10.65
CA GLN A 247 -2.53 4.32 -9.69
C GLN A 247 -3.18 4.13 -8.33
N ASP A 248 -2.54 3.27 -7.54
CA ASP A 248 -2.79 2.91 -6.14
C ASP A 248 -4.10 2.16 -5.89
N VAL A 249 -5.23 2.66 -6.39
CA VAL A 249 -6.57 2.11 -6.19
C VAL A 249 -7.34 2.02 -7.51
N ASP A 250 -8.49 1.35 -7.49
CA ASP A 250 -9.38 1.33 -8.64
C ASP A 250 -10.05 2.71 -8.85
N LEU A 251 -9.60 3.43 -9.87
CA LEU A 251 -10.11 4.72 -10.32
C LEU A 251 -10.89 4.59 -11.64
N THR A 252 -11.14 3.36 -12.12
CA THR A 252 -12.00 3.14 -13.28
C THR A 252 -13.43 3.60 -12.97
N THR A 253 -14.16 4.04 -13.99
CA THR A 253 -15.54 4.50 -13.83
C THR A 253 -16.29 4.52 -15.16
N PRO A 254 -17.59 4.16 -15.20
CA PRO A 254 -18.42 4.30 -16.39
C PRO A 254 -18.48 5.74 -16.93
N ASP A 255 -18.28 6.75 -16.06
CA ASP A 255 -18.29 8.16 -16.46
C ASP A 255 -17.06 8.57 -17.28
N ASN A 256 -15.98 7.80 -17.22
CA ASN A 256 -14.76 8.01 -17.98
C ASN A 256 -14.22 6.67 -18.49
N PRO A 257 -14.76 6.13 -19.59
CA PRO A 257 -14.39 4.82 -20.13
C PRO A 257 -12.96 4.78 -20.71
N TYR A 258 -12.27 5.91 -20.71
CA TYR A 258 -10.88 6.02 -21.15
C TYR A 258 -9.87 5.62 -20.07
N ILE A 259 -10.29 5.51 -18.81
CA ILE A 259 -9.45 4.93 -17.74
C ILE A 259 -9.56 3.41 -17.85
N VAL A 260 -8.64 2.77 -18.55
CA VAL A 260 -8.77 1.35 -18.97
C VAL A 260 -8.38 0.34 -17.89
N SER A 261 -7.55 0.76 -16.94
CA SER A 261 -7.15 -0.01 -15.77
C SER A 261 -6.46 0.92 -14.78
N CYS A 262 -6.20 0.44 -13.57
CA CYS A 262 -5.35 1.12 -12.59
C CYS A 262 -4.33 0.14 -12.04
N GLN A 263 -3.09 0.59 -11.85
CA GLN A 263 -2.15 -0.20 -11.06
C GLN A 263 -2.58 -0.13 -9.60
N ILE A 264 -2.65 -1.27 -8.94
CA ILE A 264 -2.93 -1.33 -7.50
C ILE A 264 -1.62 -1.26 -6.73
N LYS A 265 -1.62 -0.48 -5.66
CA LYS A 265 -0.66 -0.51 -4.55
C LYS A 265 -1.44 -0.57 -3.25
N ASP A 266 -1.68 -1.79 -2.76
CA ASP A 266 -2.60 -2.04 -1.66
C ASP A 266 -1.99 -1.76 -0.29
N THR A 267 -1.91 -0.47 0.03
CA THR A 267 -1.44 0.00 1.32
C THR A 267 -2.45 -0.20 2.46
N TYR A 268 -3.73 -0.47 2.13
CA TYR A 268 -4.72 -0.87 3.13
C TYR A 268 -4.36 -2.24 3.68
N ALA A 269 -4.25 -3.24 2.79
CA ALA A 269 -3.86 -4.60 3.15
C ALA A 269 -2.46 -4.65 3.79
N THR A 270 -1.55 -3.76 3.37
CA THR A 270 -0.23 -3.62 4.00
C THR A 270 -0.33 -3.25 5.49
N VAL A 271 -1.16 -2.27 5.83
CA VAL A 271 -1.39 -1.90 7.24
C VAL A 271 -2.11 -3.02 8.00
N GLU A 272 -3.10 -3.67 7.38
CA GLU A 272 -3.79 -4.81 8.01
C GLU A 272 -2.82 -5.95 8.37
N TYR A 273 -1.93 -6.30 7.45
CA TYR A 273 -0.90 -7.29 7.66
C TYR A 273 0.03 -6.90 8.82
N LEU A 274 0.51 -5.66 8.85
CA LEU A 274 1.40 -5.18 9.92
C LEU A 274 0.72 -5.25 11.30
N LEU A 275 -0.56 -4.86 11.36
CA LEU A 275 -1.35 -4.97 12.58
C LEU A 275 -1.57 -6.43 12.99
N GLU A 276 -1.84 -7.32 12.03
CA GLU A 276 -1.97 -8.76 12.29
C GLU A 276 -0.66 -9.35 12.84
N GLN A 277 0.49 -9.03 12.26
CA GLN A 277 1.78 -9.49 12.77
C GLN A 277 2.05 -8.96 14.18
N TYR A 278 1.83 -7.66 14.40
CA TYR A 278 2.09 -7.01 15.70
C TYR A 278 1.19 -7.56 16.82
N PHE A 279 -0.13 -7.60 16.61
CA PHE A 279 -1.08 -8.06 17.63
C PHE A 279 -1.21 -9.59 17.69
N GLY A 280 -0.87 -10.30 16.62
CA GLY A 280 -0.86 -11.76 16.56
C GLY A 280 0.33 -12.41 17.26
N GLY A 281 1.40 -11.64 17.51
CA GLY A 281 2.61 -12.10 18.20
C GLY A 281 3.70 -12.63 17.28
N ASP A 282 3.58 -12.43 15.97
CA ASP A 282 4.55 -12.84 14.94
C ASP A 282 5.46 -11.67 14.49
N TRP A 283 5.46 -10.56 15.24
CA TRP A 283 6.24 -9.36 14.96
C TRP A 283 7.74 -9.64 14.80
N ASN A 284 8.32 -9.09 13.74
CA ASN A 284 9.74 -9.10 13.42
C ASN A 284 10.10 -7.80 12.69
N THR A 285 11.40 -7.56 12.49
CA THR A 285 11.92 -6.39 11.78
C THR A 285 12.55 -6.76 10.43
N ASP A 286 12.24 -7.95 9.90
CA ASP A 286 12.74 -8.37 8.59
C ASP A 286 12.07 -7.53 7.50
N ASN A 287 12.90 -6.98 6.61
CA ASN A 287 12.41 -6.22 5.45
C ASN A 287 11.73 -7.15 4.46
N GLU A 288 10.68 -6.64 3.83
CA GLU A 288 9.94 -7.32 2.79
C GLU A 288 9.78 -6.42 1.57
N GLU A 289 9.89 -7.02 0.37
CA GLU A 289 9.55 -6.34 -0.87
C GLU A 289 8.34 -7.08 -1.46
N TRP A 290 7.28 -6.36 -1.79
CA TRP A 290 5.98 -6.94 -2.18
C TRP A 290 5.56 -6.57 -3.60
N GLY A 291 4.99 -7.53 -4.31
CA GLY A 291 4.56 -7.41 -5.70
C GLY A 291 3.23 -8.10 -5.95
N ILE A 292 3.07 -8.65 -7.15
CA ILE A 292 1.89 -9.43 -7.56
C ILE A 292 1.75 -10.71 -6.73
N SER A 293 2.86 -11.35 -6.33
CA SER A 293 2.83 -12.58 -5.54
C SER A 293 2.20 -12.39 -4.17
N GLU A 294 2.47 -11.26 -3.51
CA GLU A 294 1.89 -10.89 -2.20
C GLU A 294 0.52 -10.22 -2.34
N GLY A 295 0.08 -9.93 -3.57
CA GLY A 295 -1.19 -9.24 -3.84
C GLY A 295 -1.16 -7.73 -3.55
N ALA A 296 -0.01 -7.17 -3.20
CA ALA A 296 0.13 -5.75 -2.90
C ALA A 296 0.25 -4.88 -4.16
N ILE A 297 0.78 -5.45 -5.25
CA ILE A 297 0.87 -4.81 -6.56
C ILE A 297 0.03 -5.58 -7.56
N GLY A 298 -0.54 -4.88 -8.53
CA GLY A 298 -1.22 -5.54 -9.64
C GLY A 298 -1.94 -4.58 -10.55
N ALA A 299 -2.92 -5.08 -11.30
CA ALA A 299 -3.72 -4.26 -12.19
C ALA A 299 -5.21 -4.63 -12.12
N VAL A 300 -6.05 -3.61 -12.13
CA VAL A 300 -7.50 -3.76 -12.19
C VAL A 300 -7.91 -4.53 -13.45
N HIS A 301 -8.90 -5.42 -13.31
CA HIS A 301 -9.40 -6.40 -14.28
C HIS A 301 -8.46 -7.59 -14.59
N VAL A 302 -7.24 -7.59 -14.05
CA VAL A 302 -6.27 -8.67 -14.26
C VAL A 302 -6.02 -9.44 -12.97
N THR A 303 -5.41 -8.78 -11.98
CA THR A 303 -5.09 -9.38 -10.67
C THR A 303 -6.04 -8.90 -9.58
N HIS A 304 -6.75 -7.79 -9.83
CA HIS A 304 -7.75 -7.21 -8.93
C HIS A 304 -9.07 -7.04 -9.67
N GLU A 305 -10.14 -7.59 -9.12
CA GLU A 305 -11.48 -7.47 -9.69
C GLU A 305 -12.05 -6.06 -9.48
N SER A 306 -12.96 -5.65 -10.35
CA SER A 306 -13.68 -4.37 -10.26
C SER A 306 -15.13 -4.57 -10.65
N GLU A 307 -16.01 -3.76 -10.04
CA GLU A 307 -17.42 -3.67 -10.42
C GLU A 307 -17.61 -2.83 -11.70
N ASN A 308 -16.61 -2.05 -12.08
CA ASN A 308 -16.65 -1.21 -13.27
C ASN A 308 -16.42 -2.06 -14.54
N PRO A 309 -16.98 -1.65 -15.69
CA PRO A 309 -16.83 -2.39 -16.93
C PRO A 309 -15.39 -2.29 -17.48
N VAL A 310 -14.90 -3.41 -18.02
CA VAL A 310 -13.70 -3.42 -18.87
C VAL A 310 -14.01 -2.64 -20.15
N THR A 311 -13.03 -1.91 -20.68
CA THR A 311 -13.16 -1.22 -21.97
C THR A 311 -13.43 -2.20 -23.12
N ASP A 312 -14.29 -1.82 -24.06
CA ASP A 312 -14.62 -2.63 -25.25
C ASP A 312 -13.41 -2.89 -26.19
N ARG A 313 -12.28 -2.20 -25.95
CA ARG A 313 -11.02 -2.42 -26.67
C ARG A 313 -10.22 -3.62 -26.15
N LEU A 314 -10.47 -4.10 -24.93
CA LEU A 314 -9.82 -5.29 -24.39
C LEU A 314 -10.74 -6.50 -24.58
N THR A 315 -10.27 -7.48 -25.33
CA THR A 315 -11.00 -8.73 -25.55
C THR A 315 -10.82 -9.69 -24.38
N GLU A 316 -11.65 -10.74 -24.31
CA GLU A 316 -11.46 -11.83 -23.34
C GLU A 316 -10.10 -12.54 -23.54
N GLU A 317 -9.60 -12.59 -24.78
CA GLU A 317 -8.28 -13.16 -25.10
C GLU A 317 -7.14 -12.29 -24.56
N ASP A 318 -7.27 -10.96 -24.68
CA ASP A 318 -6.30 -10.01 -24.10
C ASP A 318 -6.24 -10.14 -22.57
N LEU A 319 -7.41 -10.21 -21.91
CA LEU A 319 -7.49 -10.42 -20.46
C LEU A 319 -6.92 -11.78 -20.03
N ALA A 320 -7.15 -12.84 -20.81
CA ALA A 320 -6.59 -14.15 -20.53
C ALA A 320 -5.06 -14.14 -20.63
N LEU A 321 -4.51 -13.49 -21.66
CA LEU A 321 -3.06 -13.31 -21.81
C LEU A 321 -2.46 -12.50 -20.66
N LEU A 322 -3.11 -11.39 -20.25
CA LEU A 322 -2.67 -10.59 -19.12
C LEU A 322 -2.66 -11.38 -17.81
N LYS A 323 -3.65 -12.24 -17.59
CA LYS A 323 -3.72 -13.14 -16.41
C LYS A 323 -2.64 -14.22 -16.45
N GLU A 324 -2.33 -14.78 -17.62
CA GLU A 324 -1.21 -15.70 -17.80
C GLU A 324 0.12 -15.01 -17.47
N VAL A 325 0.35 -13.81 -18.01
CA VAL A 325 1.55 -13.00 -17.71
C VAL A 325 1.65 -12.66 -16.22
N ALA A 326 0.55 -12.30 -15.57
CA ALA A 326 0.55 -12.06 -14.13
C ALA A 326 0.96 -13.31 -13.33
N ASN A 327 0.53 -14.50 -13.78
CA ASN A 327 0.98 -15.77 -13.18
C ASN A 327 2.46 -16.02 -13.46
N ASP A 328 2.96 -15.73 -14.66
CA ASP A 328 4.39 -15.87 -14.99
C ASP A 328 5.26 -14.96 -14.12
N ILE A 329 4.82 -13.73 -13.84
CA ILE A 329 5.50 -12.82 -12.91
C ILE A 329 5.50 -13.45 -11.50
N LYS A 330 4.34 -13.89 -11.04
CA LYS A 330 4.17 -14.51 -9.71
C LYS A 330 5.01 -15.77 -9.50
N GLU A 331 5.18 -16.58 -10.54
CA GLU A 331 5.97 -17.81 -10.51
C GLU A 331 7.47 -17.56 -10.76
N GLY A 332 7.85 -16.34 -11.14
CA GLY A 332 9.23 -15.99 -11.50
C GLY A 332 9.64 -16.48 -12.89
N ASN A 333 8.68 -16.87 -13.75
CA ASN A 333 8.92 -17.20 -15.16
C ASN A 333 9.21 -15.93 -15.99
N LEU A 334 8.73 -14.77 -15.54
CA LEU A 334 9.06 -13.45 -16.08
C LEU A 334 9.74 -12.61 -15.00
N ASP A 335 11.05 -12.41 -15.14
CA ASP A 335 11.85 -11.62 -14.20
C ASP A 335 11.76 -10.12 -14.48
N LEU A 336 11.04 -9.42 -13.61
CA LEU A 336 10.99 -7.95 -13.56
C LEU A 336 11.70 -7.40 -12.32
N ILE A 337 12.32 -8.25 -11.51
CA ILE A 337 13.05 -7.86 -10.30
C ILE A 337 14.42 -7.32 -10.70
N ASN A 338 15.12 -8.04 -11.58
CA ASN A 338 16.46 -7.66 -12.04
C ASN A 338 16.38 -6.65 -13.20
N MET A 339 15.96 -5.43 -12.88
CA MET A 339 15.86 -4.33 -13.83
C MET A 339 17.21 -3.62 -14.04
N PRO A 340 17.55 -3.23 -15.29
CA PRO A 340 18.73 -2.41 -15.56
C PRO A 340 18.57 -1.02 -14.94
N THR A 341 19.69 -0.33 -14.69
CA THR A 341 19.64 1.10 -14.36
C THR A 341 19.10 1.89 -15.55
N GLU A 342 18.49 3.05 -15.29
CA GLU A 342 17.97 3.94 -16.35
C GLU A 342 19.04 4.25 -17.40
N GLU A 343 20.29 4.50 -16.98
CA GLU A 343 21.42 4.77 -17.89
C GLU A 343 21.80 3.59 -18.79
N ASN A 344 21.52 2.36 -18.35
CA ASN A 344 21.88 1.13 -19.06
C ASN A 344 20.72 0.55 -19.87
N TYR A 345 19.52 1.10 -19.72
CA TYR A 345 18.34 0.72 -20.49
C TYR A 345 18.40 1.35 -21.90
N LYS A 346 18.22 0.53 -22.94
CA LYS A 346 18.39 0.93 -24.35
C LYS A 346 17.09 0.87 -25.14
#